data_AF-A0A496CQC6-F1
#
_entry.id   AF-A0A496CQC6-F1
#
_cell.length_a   1.000
_cell.length_b   1.000
_cell.length_c   1.000
_cell.angle_alpha   90.00
_cell.angle_beta   90.00
_cell.angle_gamma   90.00
#
_symmetry.space_group_name_H-M   'P 1'
#
loop_
_entity.id
_entity.type
_entity.pdbx_description
1 polymer ?
#
loop_
_entity_poly.entity_id
_entity_poly.type
_entity_poly.pdbx_seq_one_letter_code
_entity_poly.pdbx_strand_id
1 'polypeptide(L)'
;MNKIILGIALASISFGSCHKSSQKLQEKIDNSVPVASMISHQKSVEVNIDLNKDCLPFDSLMTKVNYVKLETTGDNLVGGISQILFVDDKIIIVDAEKSKTITVYDGKGHFLYKIGTNTVVVDARSDIALACKDELYKLGKKEEIDEFYKGLTEDSNPILFFYELKF
;
A
#
# COMPACT_ATOMS: atom_id res chain seq x y z
N MET A 1 11.22 -4.00 -41.49
CA MET A 1 10.78 -4.99 -40.48
C MET A 1 10.95 -4.31 -39.13
N ASN A 2 9.99 -3.46 -38.76
CA ASN A 2 10.23 -2.39 -37.79
C ASN A 2 9.51 -2.68 -36.47
N LYS A 3 10.30 -2.74 -35.40
CA LYS A 3 9.88 -2.79 -34.01
C LYS A 3 9.40 -1.39 -33.61
N ILE A 4 8.17 -1.24 -33.13
CA ILE A 4 7.68 0.02 -32.56
C ILE A 4 7.78 -0.10 -31.03
N ILE A 5 8.76 0.59 -30.47
CA ILE A 5 8.94 0.82 -29.04
C ILE A 5 8.03 2.00 -28.70
N LEU A 6 6.99 1.77 -27.88
CA LEU A 6 6.13 2.84 -27.38
C LEU A 6 6.58 3.22 -25.97
N GLY A 7 7.48 4.22 -25.89
CA GLY A 7 7.84 4.87 -24.64
C GLY A 7 6.76 5.89 -24.28
N ILE A 8 6.03 5.66 -23.19
CA ILE A 8 5.14 6.66 -22.60
C ILE A 8 6.00 7.61 -21.79
N ALA A 9 6.00 8.89 -22.20
CA ALA A 9 6.72 9.95 -21.53
C ALA A 9 6.07 10.27 -20.17
N LEU A 10 6.90 10.32 -19.12
CA LEU A 10 6.54 10.79 -17.78
C LEU A 10 6.32 12.31 -17.82
N ALA A 11 5.05 12.73 -17.83
CA ALA A 11 4.69 14.12 -17.51
C ALA A 11 4.41 14.21 -16.00
N SER A 12 5.45 14.51 -15.23
CA SER A 12 5.35 14.86 -13.82
C SER A 12 4.76 16.26 -13.66
N ILE A 13 3.45 16.35 -13.45
CA ILE A 13 2.82 17.58 -12.98
C ILE A 13 2.81 17.54 -11.46
N SER A 14 3.83 18.17 -10.86
CA SER A 14 3.83 18.56 -9.46
C SER A 14 3.01 19.84 -9.30
N PHE A 15 1.81 19.73 -8.70
CA PHE A 15 1.18 20.87 -8.03
C PHE A 15 1.06 20.56 -6.54
N GLY A 16 1.75 21.38 -5.76
CA GLY A 16 1.70 21.35 -4.32
C GLY A 16 0.43 22.00 -3.76
N SER A 17 0.16 21.58 -2.52
CA SER A 17 -0.45 22.34 -1.43
C SER A 17 -1.97 22.31 -1.23
N CYS A 18 -2.34 21.78 -0.07
CA CYS A 18 -3.59 22.00 0.64
C CYS A 18 -3.89 23.48 0.87
N HIS A 19 -5.15 23.90 0.68
CA HIS A 19 -5.81 24.79 1.64
C HIS A 19 -7.34 24.75 1.52
N LYS A 20 -8.00 24.62 2.68
CA LYS A 20 -9.35 25.11 3.03
C LYS A 20 -10.57 24.20 2.78
N SER A 21 -10.91 23.40 3.81
CA SER A 21 -12.31 23.06 4.13
C SER A 21 -12.47 22.66 5.61
N SER A 22 -12.26 23.60 6.52
CA SER A 22 -12.46 23.40 7.98
C SER A 22 -13.85 23.83 8.50
N GLN A 23 -14.82 24.10 7.63
CA GLN A 23 -16.13 24.62 8.07
C GLN A 23 -17.28 23.60 8.01
N LYS A 24 -17.04 22.34 7.60
CA LYS A 24 -18.09 21.30 7.52
C LYS A 24 -18.04 20.22 8.61
N LEU A 25 -17.13 20.33 9.57
CA LEU A 25 -16.92 19.34 10.64
C LEU A 25 -17.67 19.65 11.93
N GLN A 26 -18.12 20.89 12.15
CA GLN A 26 -18.69 21.29 13.44
C GLN A 26 -20.17 20.92 13.61
N GLU A 27 -20.92 20.62 12.54
CA GLU A 27 -22.36 20.32 12.61
C GLU A 27 -22.69 18.83 12.83
N LYS A 28 -21.69 17.94 12.84
CA LYS A 28 -21.91 16.48 12.91
C LYS A 28 -21.54 15.83 14.25
N ILE A 29 -21.16 16.62 15.25
CA ILE A 29 -20.66 16.13 16.54
C ILE A 29 -21.79 15.95 17.58
N ASP A 30 -22.97 16.53 17.38
CA ASP A 30 -24.00 16.54 18.43
C ASP A 30 -24.88 15.27 18.49
N ASN A 31 -24.68 14.28 17.62
CA ASN A 31 -25.58 13.10 17.53
C ASN A 31 -24.87 11.73 17.42
N SER A 32 -23.78 11.50 18.14
CA SER A 32 -23.26 10.14 18.34
C SER A 32 -22.98 9.82 19.81
N VAL A 33 -23.67 8.76 20.28
CA VAL A 33 -23.44 7.86 21.41
C VAL A 33 -22.27 8.23 22.37
N PRO A 34 -22.48 8.24 23.70
CA PRO A 34 -21.49 8.74 24.63
C PRO A 34 -20.19 7.92 24.61
N VAL A 35 -19.11 8.59 24.19
CA VAL A 35 -17.70 8.17 24.24
C VAL A 35 -17.27 7.71 25.65
N ALA A 36 -18.03 8.05 26.69
CA ALA A 36 -17.81 7.66 28.07
C ALA A 36 -17.78 6.12 28.31
N SER A 37 -18.44 5.32 27.47
CA SER A 37 -18.48 3.86 27.68
C SER A 37 -17.20 3.12 27.27
N MET A 38 -16.29 3.74 26.51
CA MET A 38 -15.04 3.10 26.05
C MET A 38 -13.82 3.38 26.94
N ILE A 39 -13.92 4.28 27.93
CA ILE A 39 -12.77 4.70 28.75
C ILE A 39 -12.55 3.79 29.99
N SER A 40 -13.52 2.93 30.34
CA SER A 40 -13.54 2.22 31.63
C SER A 40 -12.45 1.15 31.85
N HIS A 41 -11.56 0.86 30.88
CA HIS A 41 -10.53 -0.19 31.03
C HIS A 41 -9.11 0.24 30.65
N GLN A 42 -8.85 1.52 30.37
CA GLN A 42 -7.51 1.93 29.97
C GLN A 42 -6.68 2.30 31.21
N LYS A 43 -5.89 1.33 31.70
CA LYS A 43 -4.85 1.57 32.72
C LYS A 43 -3.84 2.56 32.14
N SER A 44 -3.88 3.81 32.59
CA SER A 44 -2.88 4.82 32.24
C SER A 44 -1.56 4.48 32.92
N VAL A 45 -0.46 4.47 32.16
CA VAL A 45 0.90 4.34 32.70
C VAL A 45 1.49 5.74 32.79
N GLU A 46 1.88 6.14 34.00
CA GLU A 46 2.59 7.40 34.21
C GLU A 46 4.06 7.22 33.82
N VAL A 47 4.51 7.99 32.83
CA VAL A 47 5.89 7.97 32.34
C VAL A 47 6.58 9.25 32.79
N ASN A 48 7.58 9.14 33.67
CA ASN A 48 8.37 10.29 34.13
C ASN A 48 9.48 10.59 33.11
N ILE A 49 9.35 11.70 32.38
CA ILE A 49 10.31 12.13 31.37
C ILE A 49 11.29 13.12 32.02
N ASP A 50 12.52 12.67 32.28
CA ASP A 50 13.60 13.56 32.71
C ASP A 50 14.13 14.34 31.50
N LEU A 51 13.81 15.63 31.43
CA LEU A 51 14.22 16.52 30.34
C LEU A 51 15.74 16.75 30.26
N ASN A 52 16.51 16.35 31.28
CA ASN A 52 17.97 16.42 31.27
C ASN A 52 18.63 15.15 30.70
N LYS A 53 17.83 14.14 30.33
CA LYS A 53 18.27 12.94 29.64
C LYS A 53 17.72 12.93 28.22
N ASP A 54 18.63 12.78 27.26
CA ASP A 54 18.27 12.78 25.84
C ASP A 54 17.59 11.47 25.38
N CYS A 55 17.33 10.52 26.28
CA CYS A 55 16.73 9.24 25.94
C CYS A 55 15.82 8.68 27.04
N LEU A 56 14.69 8.11 26.62
CA LEU A 56 13.85 7.27 27.45
C LEU A 56 14.37 5.83 27.41
N PRO A 57 14.64 5.17 28.55
CA PRO A 57 15.03 3.77 28.56
C PRO A 57 13.86 2.90 28.06
N PHE A 58 14.08 2.14 26.98
CA PHE A 58 13.06 1.27 26.38
C PHE A 58 12.46 0.27 27.37
N ASP A 59 13.27 -0.22 28.31
CA ASP A 59 12.86 -1.15 29.38
C ASP A 59 11.78 -0.55 30.30
N SER A 60 11.68 0.78 30.39
CA SER A 60 10.63 1.46 31.17
C SER A 60 9.31 1.59 30.41
N LEU A 61 9.31 1.39 29.08
CA LEU A 61 8.12 1.48 28.24
C LEU A 61 7.57 0.11 27.82
N MET A 62 8.45 -0.88 27.66
CA MET A 62 8.09 -2.18 27.09
C MET A 62 7.83 -3.22 28.17
N THR A 63 6.62 -3.77 28.19
CA THR A 63 6.23 -4.82 29.15
C THR A 63 6.58 -6.23 28.65
N LYS A 64 6.75 -6.42 27.34
CA LYS A 64 7.02 -7.71 26.72
C LYS A 64 7.74 -7.52 25.40
N VAL A 65 8.70 -8.39 25.12
CA VAL A 65 9.37 -8.50 23.82
C VAL A 65 9.02 -9.85 23.20
N ASN A 66 8.62 -9.83 21.93
CA ASN A 66 8.48 -11.02 21.08
C ASN A 66 9.28 -10.80 19.81
N TYR A 67 9.68 -11.88 19.16
CA TYR A 67 10.33 -11.81 17.85
C TYR A 67 9.77 -12.90 16.93
N VAL A 68 9.83 -12.62 15.63
CA VAL A 68 9.54 -13.57 14.57
C VAL A 68 10.76 -13.62 13.67
N LYS A 69 11.30 -14.82 13.43
CA LYS A 69 12.38 -15.02 12.47
C LYS A 69 11.75 -15.37 11.12
N LEU A 70 12.02 -14.56 10.10
CA LEU A 70 11.56 -14.85 8.74
C LEU A 70 12.33 -16.03 8.15
N GLU A 71 11.61 -16.93 7.49
CA GLU A 71 12.19 -18.03 6.72
C GLU A 71 13.09 -17.50 5.61
N THR A 72 14.20 -18.17 5.36
CA THR A 72 15.18 -17.79 4.34
C THR A 72 15.53 -19.01 3.49
N THR A 73 15.20 -18.93 2.20
CA THR A 73 15.46 -19.88 1.12
C THR A 73 16.09 -19.11 -0.05
N GLY A 74 16.40 -19.80 -1.16
CA GLY A 74 16.94 -19.14 -2.35
C GLY A 74 15.98 -18.13 -2.99
N ASP A 75 14.66 -18.35 -2.84
CA ASP A 75 13.64 -17.62 -3.59
C ASP A 75 13.03 -16.43 -2.84
N ASN A 76 13.34 -16.26 -1.55
CA ASN A 76 12.70 -15.28 -0.66
C ASN A 76 13.69 -14.38 0.11
N LEU A 77 14.89 -14.19 -0.45
CA LEU A 77 15.92 -13.32 0.14
C LEU A 77 15.41 -11.87 0.26
N VAL A 78 15.48 -11.34 1.48
CA VAL A 78 15.19 -9.94 1.81
C VAL A 78 16.53 -9.23 2.05
N GLY A 79 16.85 -8.24 1.23
CA GLY A 79 18.09 -7.46 1.32
C GLY A 79 17.97 -6.22 2.20
N GLY A 80 16.80 -5.59 2.25
CA GLY A 80 16.51 -4.45 3.12
C GLY A 80 15.02 -4.13 3.18
N ILE A 81 14.45 -4.06 4.38
CA ILE A 81 13.02 -3.86 4.55
C ILE A 81 12.69 -2.37 4.44
N SER A 82 12.01 -1.98 3.36
CA SER A 82 11.46 -0.64 3.16
C SER A 82 10.15 -0.45 3.93
N GLN A 83 9.33 -1.51 4.04
CA GLN A 83 8.04 -1.45 4.75
C GLN A 83 7.65 -2.82 5.32
N ILE A 84 6.99 -2.78 6.48
CA ILE A 84 6.34 -3.94 7.11
C ILE A 84 4.84 -3.63 7.22
N LEU A 85 4.01 -4.55 6.75
CA LEU A 85 2.55 -4.48 6.90
C LEU A 85 2.06 -5.75 7.58
N PHE A 86 1.10 -5.60 8.50
CA PHE A 86 0.37 -6.71 9.09
C PHE A 86 -1.06 -6.67 8.56
N VAL A 87 -1.48 -7.76 7.91
CA VAL A 87 -2.85 -7.93 7.41
C VAL A 87 -3.31 -9.31 7.85
N ASP A 88 -4.32 -9.34 8.70
CA ASP A 88 -4.79 -10.55 9.38
C ASP A 88 -3.66 -11.31 10.09
N ASP A 89 -3.38 -12.55 9.68
CA ASP A 89 -2.33 -13.43 10.19
C ASP A 89 -1.06 -13.41 9.34
N LYS A 90 -0.89 -12.39 8.48
CA LYS A 90 0.22 -12.27 7.53
C LYS A 90 1.12 -11.09 7.83
N ILE A 91 2.41 -11.32 7.59
CA ILE A 91 3.45 -10.31 7.60
C ILE A 91 3.86 -10.08 6.15
N ILE A 92 3.62 -8.88 5.62
CA ILE A 92 4.03 -8.50 4.27
C ILE A 92 5.26 -7.63 4.40
N ILE A 93 6.33 -8.06 3.73
CA ILE A 93 7.62 -7.38 3.69
C ILE A 93 7.79 -6.77 2.31
N VAL A 94 8.02 -5.46 2.27
CA VAL A 94 8.39 -4.75 1.06
C VAL A 94 9.87 -4.42 1.15
N ASP A 95 10.64 -4.92 0.20
CA ASP A 95 12.03 -4.53 -0.04
C ASP A 95 12.09 -3.84 -1.40
N ALA A 96 11.91 -2.52 -1.40
CA ALA A 96 11.88 -1.73 -2.63
C ALA A 96 13.28 -1.31 -3.11
N GLU A 97 14.29 -1.40 -2.24
CA GLU A 97 15.63 -0.86 -2.51
C GLU A 97 16.61 -1.90 -3.04
N LYS A 98 16.69 -3.06 -2.37
CA LYS A 98 17.76 -4.04 -2.61
C LYS A 98 17.26 -5.20 -3.47
N SER A 99 16.31 -5.99 -2.96
CA SER A 99 15.79 -7.15 -3.69
C SER A 99 14.68 -6.78 -4.68
N LYS A 100 14.01 -5.63 -4.49
CA LYS A 100 12.85 -5.19 -5.27
C LYS A 100 11.74 -6.24 -5.25
N THR A 101 11.39 -6.69 -4.06
CA THR A 101 10.42 -7.76 -3.84
C THR A 101 9.37 -7.39 -2.81
N ILE A 102 8.19 -8.00 -2.94
CA ILE A 102 7.19 -8.03 -1.89
C ILE A 102 6.99 -9.50 -1.54
N THR A 103 7.31 -9.87 -0.31
CA THR A 103 7.19 -11.25 0.20
C THR A 103 6.16 -11.31 1.32
N VAL A 104 5.42 -12.41 1.37
CA VAL A 104 4.36 -12.63 2.34
C VAL A 104 4.72 -13.83 3.21
N TYR A 105 4.60 -13.65 4.52
CA TYR A 105 4.88 -14.67 5.54
C TYR A 105 3.67 -14.88 6.43
N ASP A 106 3.56 -16.04 7.06
CA ASP A 106 2.62 -16.26 8.16
C ASP A 106 3.09 -15.54 9.45
N GLY A 107 2.24 -15.50 10.48
CA GLY A 107 2.58 -14.90 11.78
C GLY A 107 3.71 -15.59 12.55
N LYS A 108 4.19 -16.76 12.10
CA LYS A 108 5.36 -17.47 12.65
C LYS A 108 6.64 -17.21 11.84
N GLY A 109 6.53 -16.50 10.72
CA GLY A 109 7.63 -16.15 9.84
C GLY A 109 7.89 -17.15 8.72
N HIS A 110 7.04 -18.15 8.49
CA HIS A 110 7.19 -19.05 7.33
C HIS A 110 6.82 -18.33 6.05
N PHE A 111 7.60 -18.55 5.00
CA PHE A 111 7.33 -17.93 3.70
C PHE A 111 6.11 -18.57 3.05
N LEU A 112 5.22 -17.73 2.54
CA LEU A 112 4.02 -18.18 1.83
C LEU A 112 4.20 -18.01 0.33
N TYR A 113 4.48 -16.78 -0.11
CA TYR A 113 4.67 -16.47 -1.53
C TYR A 113 5.29 -15.09 -1.73
N LYS A 114 5.76 -14.85 -2.94
CA LYS A 114 6.27 -13.57 -3.43
C LYS A 114 5.28 -12.96 -4.43
N ILE A 115 5.01 -11.68 -4.29
CA ILE A 115 4.18 -10.93 -5.23
C ILE A 115 5.07 -10.39 -6.36
N GLY A 116 4.62 -10.54 -7.61
CA GLY A 116 5.24 -9.90 -8.77
C GLY A 116 6.50 -10.57 -9.32
N THR A 117 6.76 -11.84 -9.00
CA THR A 117 7.85 -12.62 -9.61
C THR A 117 7.61 -12.71 -11.12
N ASN A 118 8.29 -11.86 -11.89
CA ASN A 118 8.17 -11.70 -13.35
C ASN A 118 6.98 -10.85 -13.86
N THR A 119 6.43 -9.98 -13.01
CA THR A 119 5.31 -9.11 -13.40
C THR A 119 5.66 -7.64 -13.19
N VAL A 120 5.52 -6.82 -14.24
CA VAL A 120 5.51 -5.37 -14.11
C VAL A 120 4.08 -4.95 -13.83
N VAL A 121 3.88 -4.23 -12.72
CA VAL A 121 2.57 -3.66 -12.36
C VAL A 121 2.59 -2.18 -12.67
N VAL A 122 1.65 -1.72 -13.50
CA VAL A 122 1.44 -0.31 -13.81
C VAL A 122 0.06 0.08 -13.33
N ASP A 123 -0.03 1.09 -12.48
CA ASP A 123 -1.30 1.68 -12.11
C ASP A 123 -1.75 2.70 -13.16
N ALA A 124 -3.05 2.68 -13.46
CA ALA A 124 -3.71 3.70 -14.25
C ALA A 124 -4.91 4.22 -13.47
N ARG A 125 -5.01 5.54 -13.35
CA ARG A 125 -6.21 6.17 -12.82
C ARG A 125 -7.40 5.85 -13.73
N SER A 126 -8.58 5.72 -13.13
CA SER A 126 -9.86 5.45 -13.80
C SER A 126 -10.20 6.47 -14.88
N ASP A 127 -9.99 7.76 -14.62
CA ASP A 127 -10.23 8.85 -15.57
C ASP A 127 -9.35 8.75 -16.82
N ILE A 128 -8.07 8.39 -16.63
CA ILE A 128 -7.13 8.17 -17.73
C ILE A 128 -7.52 6.91 -18.52
N ALA A 129 -7.91 5.83 -17.83
CA ALA A 129 -8.38 4.62 -18.50
C ALA A 129 -9.61 4.91 -19.38
N LEU A 130 -10.59 5.64 -18.86
CA LEU A 130 -11.78 6.05 -19.62
C LEU A 130 -11.43 6.97 -20.81
N ALA A 131 -10.48 7.89 -20.66
CA ALA A 131 -10.02 8.73 -21.75
C ALA A 131 -9.35 7.93 -22.89
N CYS A 132 -8.72 6.80 -22.58
CA CYS A 132 -8.09 5.92 -23.56
C CYS A 132 -9.05 4.90 -24.22
N LYS A 133 -10.36 4.96 -23.93
CA LYS A 133 -11.35 3.98 -24.38
C LYS A 133 -11.34 3.75 -25.89
N ASP A 134 -11.42 4.81 -26.68
CA ASP A 134 -11.48 4.70 -28.14
C ASP A 134 -10.19 4.13 -28.74
N GLU A 135 -9.02 4.45 -28.17
CA GLU A 135 -7.74 3.89 -28.61
C GLU A 135 -7.66 2.39 -28.29
N LEU A 136 -8.17 1.97 -27.14
CA LEU A 136 -8.18 0.55 -26.76
C LEU A 136 -9.06 -0.27 -27.71
N TYR A 137 -10.24 0.21 -28.12
CA TYR A 137 -11.09 -0.52 -29.08
C TYR A 137 -10.43 -0.74 -30.44
N LYS A 138 -9.45 0.07 -30.83
CA LYS A 138 -8.68 -0.14 -32.07
C LYS A 138 -7.79 -1.38 -32.02
N LEU A 139 -7.56 -1.96 -30.84
CA LEU A 139 -6.75 -3.18 -30.67
C LEU A 139 -7.46 -4.47 -31.13
N GLY A 140 -8.74 -4.41 -31.49
CA GLY A 140 -9.48 -5.55 -32.05
C GLY A 140 -9.93 -6.60 -31.02
N LYS A 141 -9.85 -6.29 -29.72
CA LYS A 141 -10.21 -7.16 -28.59
C LYS A 141 -11.53 -6.75 -27.94
N LYS A 142 -12.59 -6.66 -28.75
CA LYS A 142 -13.82 -5.97 -28.35
C LYS A 142 -14.46 -6.55 -27.09
N GLU A 143 -14.58 -7.87 -26.99
CA GLU A 143 -15.23 -8.53 -25.85
C GLU A 143 -14.48 -8.30 -24.54
N GLU A 144 -13.15 -8.45 -24.54
CA GLU A 144 -12.33 -8.20 -23.34
C GLU A 144 -12.35 -6.72 -22.93
N ILE A 145 -12.41 -5.81 -23.91
CA ILE A 145 -12.49 -4.37 -23.66
C ILE A 145 -13.87 -3.98 -23.14
N ASP A 146 -14.95 -4.55 -23.67
CA ASP A 146 -16.31 -4.32 -23.18
C ASP A 146 -16.45 -4.78 -21.73
N GLU A 147 -15.85 -5.92 -21.37
CA GLU A 147 -15.79 -6.41 -19.99
C GLU A 147 -14.97 -5.47 -19.09
N PHE A 148 -13.79 -5.03 -19.54
CA PHE A 148 -12.94 -4.10 -18.80
C PHE A 148 -13.65 -2.78 -18.44
N TYR A 149 -14.42 -2.21 -19.37
CA TYR A 149 -15.15 -0.97 -19.14
C TYR A 149 -16.49 -1.13 -18.41
N LYS A 150 -16.91 -2.36 -18.13
CA LYS A 150 -18.22 -2.62 -17.53
C LYS A 150 -18.27 -2.09 -16.09
N GLY A 151 -19.05 -1.04 -15.89
CA GLY A 151 -19.23 -0.41 -14.57
C GLY A 151 -18.05 0.47 -14.13
N LEU A 152 -17.06 0.70 -15.00
CA LEU A 152 -15.96 1.62 -14.72
C LEU A 152 -16.45 3.07 -14.81
N THR A 153 -16.13 3.87 -13.79
CA THR A 153 -16.49 5.30 -13.69
C THR A 153 -15.27 6.13 -13.29
N GLU A 154 -15.33 7.45 -13.43
CA GLU A 154 -14.23 8.36 -13.04
C GLU A 154 -13.87 8.23 -11.55
N ASP A 155 -14.86 7.95 -10.69
CA ASP A 155 -14.64 7.79 -9.24
C ASP A 155 -14.17 6.38 -8.82
N SER A 156 -13.98 5.47 -9.77
CA SER A 156 -13.47 4.14 -9.49
C SER A 156 -12.02 4.18 -8.99
N ASN A 157 -11.63 3.19 -8.17
CA ASN A 157 -10.24 3.03 -7.75
C ASN A 157 -9.30 2.86 -8.97
N PRO A 158 -8.00 3.18 -8.83
CA PRO A 158 -7.02 2.91 -9.86
C PRO A 158 -7.00 1.44 -10.27
N ILE A 159 -6.73 1.23 -11.56
CA ILE A 159 -6.68 -0.08 -12.18
C ILE A 159 -5.23 -0.51 -12.26
N LEU A 160 -4.95 -1.77 -11.90
CA LEU A 160 -3.62 -2.34 -11.96
C LEU A 160 -3.48 -3.22 -13.20
N PHE A 161 -2.57 -2.87 -14.09
CA PHE A 161 -2.18 -3.69 -15.23
C PHE A 161 -0.97 -4.55 -14.87
N PHE A 162 -1.12 -5.86 -15.01
CA PHE A 162 -0.08 -6.84 -14.75
C PHE A 162 0.52 -7.33 -16.08
N TYR A 163 1.80 -7.07 -16.31
CA TYR A 163 2.53 -7.49 -17.51
C TYR A 163 3.56 -8.56 -17.18
N GLU A 164 3.41 -9.76 -17.75
CA GLU A 164 4.43 -10.81 -17.66
C GLU A 164 5.55 -10.57 -18.69
N LEU A 165 6.81 -10.57 -18.22
CA LEU A 165 7.96 -10.43 -19.11
C LEU A 165 8.35 -11.79 -19.70
N LYS A 166 8.59 -11.83 -21.01
CA LYS A 166 9.19 -12.99 -21.70
C LYS A 166 10.70 -12.77 -21.81
N PHE A 167 11.50 -13.62 -21.17
CA PHE A 167 12.95 -13.68 -21.30
C PHE A 167 13.37 -14.87 -22.16
#